data_AF-A0A8H6SVY5-F1
#
_entry.id   AF-A0A8H6SVY5-F1
#
_cell.length_a   1.000
_cell.length_b   1.000
_cell.length_c   1.000
_cell.angle_alpha   90.00
_cell.angle_beta   90.00
_cell.angle_gamma   90.00
#
_symmetry.space_group_name_H-M   'P 1'
#
loop_
_entity.id
_entity.type
_entity.pdbx_description
1 polymer ?
#
loop_
_entity_poly.entity_id
_entity_poly.type
_entity_poly.pdbx_seq_one_letter_code
_entity_poly.pdbx_strand_id
1 'polypeptide(L)'
;MLLSCLYDLLPSVLKSSKTEYEPPCTSSLPSPRIPHLPLEVVIHILEETYHSEPNPTQLLLNCSLVCRDWSFLAQPLLFRNVTLASQTAYDSFLGAANRTTPRGSMLSDAVIRMKVVLDANQPFGLSQACFTTAVNACPNLCELEVAIYGHSDQTRQQLAPPFFDDTTLDALRTGPRIKSLHFNNSADDEAAIFPLLDVWPCLKSLAISGTPPKLPSTTLHASFPTAIEELRINCQSAVSIDFMKWLLHNSVHSLHTLELEREQPMIVVDYVVETHGAKLRSLAIPACTTHDMATAVKKCVGLDELRIEHPWVTPVLFKPLPEKLTRLAIALDQDSAVQPWLDFVRKSETLKELTVQVWGSNEQHMQLPALAMACAFRGVVLEMTQDIKIFRSVVRRDPTTPSPFTRKAPIEE
;
A
#
# COMPACT_ATOMS: atom_id res chain seq x y z
N MET A 1 26.51 -13.54 10.61
CA MET A 1 25.13 -14.04 10.47
C MET A 1 24.14 -12.93 10.14
N LEU A 2 24.10 -11.78 10.84
CA LEU A 2 23.28 -10.63 10.39
C LEU A 2 23.62 -10.14 8.98
N LEU A 3 24.91 -10.17 8.60
CA LEU A 3 25.36 -9.80 7.27
C LEU A 3 24.73 -10.68 6.16
N SER A 4 24.50 -11.98 6.35
CA SER A 4 23.98 -12.83 5.26
C SER A 4 22.49 -12.64 4.98
N CYS A 5 21.66 -12.38 6.00
CA CYS A 5 20.24 -12.04 5.79
C CYS A 5 20.06 -10.64 5.16
N LEU A 6 21.07 -9.77 5.25
CA LEU A 6 21.06 -8.43 4.69
C LEU A 6 21.73 -8.35 3.30
N TYR A 7 22.50 -9.38 2.91
CA TYR A 7 23.19 -9.43 1.62
C TYR A 7 22.21 -9.51 0.44
N ASP A 8 21.02 -10.08 0.61
CA ASP A 8 19.98 -10.12 -0.43
C ASP A 8 19.20 -8.80 -0.57
N LEU A 9 19.40 -7.84 0.34
CA LEU A 9 18.78 -6.51 0.32
C LEU A 9 19.74 -5.39 -0.12
N LEU A 10 21.00 -5.70 -0.44
CA LEU A 10 22.01 -4.72 -0.87
C LEU A 10 22.55 -5.05 -2.27
N PRO A 11 22.68 -4.08 -3.19
CA PRO A 11 23.55 -4.22 -4.35
C PRO A 11 24.99 -4.44 -3.87
N SER A 12 25.66 -5.39 -4.51
CA SER A 12 26.99 -5.91 -4.21
C SER A 12 28.09 -4.84 -4.08
N VAL A 13 28.29 -4.31 -2.88
CA VAL A 13 29.44 -3.46 -2.51
C VAL A 13 29.99 -3.97 -1.18
N LEU A 14 31.32 -4.12 -1.10
CA LEU A 14 32.13 -4.68 0.00
C LEU A 14 32.43 -6.18 -0.08
N LYS A 15 33.30 -6.54 -1.03
CA LYS A 15 34.31 -7.59 -0.83
C LYS A 15 35.56 -6.91 -0.26
N SER A 16 35.78 -7.01 1.05
CA SER A 16 37.03 -6.58 1.68
C SER A 16 38.00 -7.76 1.71
N SER A 17 39.12 -7.59 1.01
CA SER A 17 40.28 -8.48 0.98
C SER A 17 40.94 -8.54 2.36
N LYS A 18 41.10 -9.76 2.90
CA LYS A 18 41.95 -10.02 4.07
C LYS A 18 43.41 -9.72 3.72
N THR A 19 43.93 -8.60 4.21
CA THR A 19 45.37 -8.34 4.30
C THR A 19 45.82 -8.55 5.75
N GLU A 20 46.77 -9.45 5.95
CA GLU A 20 47.54 -9.59 7.19
C GLU A 20 48.27 -8.28 7.49
N TYR A 21 48.06 -7.71 8.67
CA TYR A 21 48.80 -6.56 9.18
C TYR A 21 49.32 -6.85 10.59
N GLU A 22 50.60 -6.56 10.78
CA GLU A 22 51.35 -6.59 12.03
C GLU A 22 50.73 -5.71 13.13
N PRO A 23 50.95 -6.03 14.42
CA PRO A 23 50.36 -5.28 15.53
C PRO A 23 51.07 -3.92 15.74
N PRO A 24 50.35 -2.78 15.70
CA PRO A 24 50.94 -1.50 16.05
C PRO A 24 50.96 -1.27 17.57
N CYS A 25 52.02 -0.61 18.03
CA CYS A 25 52.28 -0.22 19.42
C CYS A 25 51.08 0.43 20.11
N THR A 26 50.74 -0.10 21.28
CA THR A 26 49.67 0.35 22.18
C THR A 26 50.08 1.62 22.94
N SER A 27 49.78 2.81 22.40
CA SER A 27 49.67 4.04 23.18
C SER A 27 48.19 4.28 23.52
N SER A 28 47.75 3.82 24.69
CA SER A 28 46.38 3.94 25.17
C SER A 28 46.09 5.37 25.65
N LEU A 29 45.79 6.28 24.72
CA LEU A 29 45.14 7.53 25.07
C LEU A 29 43.68 7.23 25.46
N PRO A 30 43.17 7.75 26.59
CA PRO A 30 41.79 7.54 26.99
C PRO A 30 40.86 8.11 25.92
N SER A 31 40.08 7.24 25.29
CA SER A 31 39.13 7.64 24.24
C SER A 31 38.14 8.66 24.82
N PRO A 32 37.93 9.81 24.13
CA PRO A 32 37.01 10.83 24.62
C PRO A 32 35.63 10.22 24.85
N ARG A 33 35.05 10.42 26.04
CA ARG A 33 33.70 9.96 26.38
C ARG A 33 32.71 10.78 25.56
N ILE A 34 32.22 10.22 24.46
CA ILE A 34 31.14 10.82 23.69
C ILE A 34 29.88 10.77 24.57
N PRO A 35 29.19 11.90 24.81
CA PRO A 35 27.96 11.89 25.59
C PRO A 35 26.92 10.99 24.91
N HIS A 36 26.36 10.06 25.68
CA HIS A 36 25.33 9.15 25.19
C HIS A 36 24.01 9.91 25.02
N LEU A 37 23.41 9.80 23.84
CA LEU A 37 22.08 10.34 23.58
C LEU A 37 21.04 9.52 24.36
N PRO A 38 20.05 10.16 25.03
CA PRO A 38 18.96 9.44 25.67
C PRO A 38 18.21 8.54 24.69
N LEU A 39 17.78 7.36 25.15
CA LEU A 39 17.17 6.35 24.28
C LEU A 39 15.86 6.85 23.67
N GLU A 40 15.12 7.67 24.39
CA GLU A 40 13.87 8.30 23.96
C GLU A 40 14.08 9.16 22.72
N VAL A 41 15.20 9.88 22.66
CA VAL A 41 15.56 10.72 21.50
C VAL A 41 15.95 9.83 20.32
N VAL A 42 16.67 8.73 20.56
CA VAL A 42 17.00 7.77 19.49
C VAL A 42 15.73 7.14 18.91
N ILE A 43 14.78 6.73 19.76
CA ILE A 43 13.48 6.19 19.32
C ILE A 43 12.76 7.21 18.45
N HIS A 44 12.64 8.44 18.93
CA HIS A 44 11.93 9.48 18.19
C HIS A 44 12.58 9.77 16.83
N ILE A 45 13.92 9.85 16.77
CA ILE A 45 14.64 10.01 15.50
C ILE A 45 14.34 8.86 14.55
N LEU A 46 14.40 7.61 15.02
CA LEU A 46 14.20 6.42 14.17
C LEU A 46 12.75 6.30 13.69
N GLU A 47 11.76 6.61 14.55
CA GLU A 47 10.35 6.61 14.17
C GLU A 47 10.01 7.73 13.20
N GLU A 48 10.49 8.95 13.47
CA GLU A 48 10.32 10.09 12.56
C GLU A 48 10.95 9.79 11.21
N THR A 49 12.16 9.23 11.20
CA THR A 49 12.82 8.77 9.97
C THR A 49 11.98 7.73 9.23
N TYR A 50 11.39 6.77 9.95
CA TYR A 50 10.56 5.72 9.34
C TYR A 50 9.30 6.30 8.67
N HIS A 51 8.71 7.35 9.24
CA HIS A 51 7.47 7.96 8.74
C HIS A 51 7.70 9.04 7.68
N SER A 52 8.80 9.78 7.77
CA SER A 52 9.05 10.95 6.92
C SER A 52 9.82 10.61 5.64
N GLU A 53 10.58 9.50 5.62
CA GLU A 53 11.31 9.06 4.44
C GLU A 53 10.49 8.07 3.59
N PRO A 54 10.45 8.22 2.25
CA PRO A 54 9.76 7.27 1.38
C PRO A 54 10.44 5.90 1.33
N ASN A 55 11.74 5.82 1.65
CA ASN A 55 12.48 4.57 1.75
C ASN A 55 13.44 4.59 2.96
N PRO A 56 12.92 4.35 4.17
CA PRO A 56 13.72 4.43 5.39
C PRO A 56 14.71 3.26 5.56
N THR A 57 14.59 2.21 4.73
CA THR A 57 15.31 0.94 4.87
C THR A 57 16.83 1.12 4.96
N GLN A 58 17.42 1.90 4.04
CA GLN A 58 18.87 2.07 3.98
C GLN A 58 19.40 2.84 5.21
N LEU A 59 18.66 3.85 5.65
CA LEU A 59 19.03 4.64 6.81
C LEU A 59 18.90 3.82 8.09
N LEU A 60 17.79 3.11 8.27
CA LEU A 60 17.58 2.21 9.41
C LEU A 60 18.60 1.07 9.45
N LEU A 61 19.02 0.56 8.29
CA LEU A 61 20.10 -0.42 8.18
C LEU A 61 21.39 0.16 8.75
N ASN A 62 21.79 1.35 8.31
CA ASN A 62 22.99 2.02 8.78
C ASN A 62 22.91 2.29 10.30
N CYS A 63 21.76 2.78 10.77
CA CYS A 63 21.48 2.95 12.20
C CYS A 63 21.66 1.66 12.99
N SER A 64 21.23 0.52 12.44
CA SER A 64 21.34 -0.78 13.10
C SER A 64 22.79 -1.27 13.29
N LEU A 65 23.75 -0.67 12.59
CA LEU A 65 25.18 -0.99 12.64
C LEU A 65 25.98 -0.05 13.54
N VAL A 66 25.38 1.02 14.07
CA VAL A 66 26.08 2.03 14.89
C VAL A 66 26.55 1.45 16.23
N CYS A 67 25.62 0.94 17.04
CA CYS A 67 25.91 0.30 18.32
C CYS A 67 24.76 -0.63 18.73
N ARG A 68 24.92 -1.34 19.86
CA ARG A 68 23.92 -2.30 20.35
C ARG A 68 22.55 -1.68 20.60
N ASP A 69 22.50 -0.48 21.19
CA ASP A 69 21.24 0.18 21.54
C ASP A 69 20.47 0.61 20.30
N TRP A 70 21.16 1.22 19.33
CA TRP A 70 20.57 1.59 18.04
C TRP A 70 20.14 0.35 17.25
N SER A 71 20.92 -0.73 17.28
CA SER A 71 20.58 -2.00 16.64
C SER A 71 19.28 -2.58 17.19
N PHE A 72 19.12 -2.56 18.52
CA PHE A 72 17.94 -3.07 19.19
C PHE A 72 16.66 -2.31 18.81
N LEU A 73 16.75 -0.98 18.62
CA LEU A 73 15.62 -0.14 18.25
C LEU A 73 15.33 -0.12 16.74
N ALA A 74 16.37 -0.14 15.90
CA ALA A 74 16.21 -0.04 14.45
C ALA A 74 15.72 -1.35 13.82
N GLN A 75 16.09 -2.51 14.36
CA GLN A 75 15.72 -3.80 13.76
C GLN A 75 14.20 -4.08 13.74
N PRO A 76 13.43 -3.82 14.82
CA PRO A 76 11.97 -3.91 14.75
C PRO A 76 11.36 -3.05 13.63
N LEU A 77 11.89 -1.84 13.42
CA LEU A 77 11.43 -0.95 12.34
C LEU A 77 11.79 -1.49 10.95
N LEU A 78 12.97 -2.14 10.79
CA LEU A 78 13.34 -2.85 9.57
C LEU A 78 12.42 -4.05 9.29
N PHE A 79 11.96 -4.75 10.34
CA PHE A 79 11.07 -5.90 10.22
C PHE A 79 9.59 -5.54 10.09
N ARG A 80 9.19 -4.27 10.21
CA ARG A 80 7.79 -3.86 10.04
C ARG A 80 7.23 -4.23 8.66
N ASN A 81 8.06 -4.14 7.63
CA ASN A 81 7.72 -4.46 6.25
C ASN A 81 8.64 -5.56 5.73
N VAL A 82 8.12 -6.77 5.59
CA VAL A 82 8.89 -7.94 5.10
C VAL A 82 8.48 -8.24 3.67
N THR A 83 9.46 -8.54 2.80
CA THR A 83 9.20 -9.05 1.44
C THR A 83 9.81 -10.43 1.27
N LEU A 84 8.97 -11.40 0.88
CA LEU A 84 9.33 -12.80 0.62
C LEU A 84 9.10 -13.10 -0.86
N ALA A 85 10.18 -13.08 -1.65
CA ALA A 85 10.12 -13.31 -3.09
C ALA A 85 10.94 -14.52 -3.57
N SER A 86 11.52 -15.27 -2.64
CA SER A 86 12.31 -16.48 -2.93
C SER A 86 12.41 -17.36 -1.68
N GLN A 87 12.84 -18.60 -1.87
CA GLN A 87 13.15 -19.50 -0.76
C GLN A 87 14.25 -18.92 0.15
N THR A 88 15.29 -18.30 -0.41
CA THR A 88 16.38 -17.69 0.36
C THR A 88 15.91 -16.54 1.25
N ALA A 89 15.00 -15.71 0.76
CA ALA A 89 14.40 -14.63 1.53
C ALA A 89 13.58 -15.18 2.71
N TYR A 90 12.83 -16.26 2.47
CA TYR A 90 12.10 -16.97 3.52
C TYR A 90 13.02 -17.59 4.56
N ASP A 91 14.07 -18.32 4.16
CA ASP A 91 15.00 -18.97 5.10
C ASP A 91 15.73 -17.93 5.96
N SER A 92 16.11 -16.80 5.34
CA SER A 92 16.70 -15.66 6.03
C SER A 92 15.75 -15.03 7.04
N PHE A 93 14.49 -14.83 6.63
CA PHE A 93 13.44 -14.31 7.50
C PHE A 93 13.21 -15.25 8.69
N LEU A 94 13.02 -16.55 8.45
CA LEU A 94 12.74 -17.53 9.50
C LEU A 94 13.91 -17.68 10.47
N GLY A 95 15.15 -17.65 9.96
CA GLY A 95 16.36 -17.66 10.79
C GLY A 95 16.44 -16.46 11.73
N ALA A 96 16.02 -15.28 11.28
CA ALA A 96 16.04 -14.05 12.08
C ALA A 96 14.82 -13.91 13.01
N ALA A 97 13.64 -14.26 12.53
CA ALA A 97 12.35 -14.13 13.20
C ALA A 97 11.92 -15.41 13.94
N ASN A 98 12.88 -16.27 14.28
CA ASN A 98 12.59 -17.51 15.00
C ASN A 98 12.05 -17.23 16.42
N ARG A 99 10.76 -17.51 16.61
CA ARG A 99 10.03 -17.29 17.87
C ARG A 99 10.58 -18.09 19.05
N THR A 100 11.39 -19.13 18.84
CA THR A 100 12.04 -19.84 19.96
C THR A 100 13.10 -19.00 20.66
N THR A 101 13.52 -17.87 20.06
CA THR A 101 14.46 -16.92 20.66
C THR A 101 13.74 -15.64 21.07
N PRO A 102 14.10 -14.98 22.19
CA PRO A 102 13.47 -13.72 22.60
C PRO A 102 13.57 -12.64 21.52
N ARG A 103 14.73 -12.57 20.85
CA ARG A 103 14.97 -11.64 19.75
C ARG A 103 14.10 -11.96 18.54
N GLY A 104 14.02 -13.22 18.12
CA GLY A 104 13.21 -13.60 16.98
C GLY A 104 11.71 -13.41 17.24
N SER A 105 11.22 -13.66 18.47
CA SER A 105 9.86 -13.28 18.86
C SER A 105 9.65 -11.77 18.70
N MET A 106 10.53 -10.94 19.26
CA MET A 106 10.44 -9.48 19.13
C MET A 106 10.39 -9.02 17.66
N LEU A 107 11.22 -9.60 16.79
CA LEU A 107 11.25 -9.24 15.36
C LEU A 107 9.98 -9.73 14.64
N SER A 108 9.52 -10.95 14.91
CA SER A 108 8.28 -11.49 14.32
C SER A 108 7.03 -10.74 14.78
N ASP A 109 7.01 -10.27 16.03
CA ASP A 109 5.94 -9.46 16.60
C ASP A 109 5.96 -8.03 16.03
N ALA A 110 7.11 -7.57 15.51
CA ALA A 110 7.24 -6.26 14.87
C ALA A 110 6.73 -6.25 13.42
N VAL A 111 6.51 -7.41 12.78
CA VAL A 111 6.01 -7.49 11.40
C VAL A 111 4.54 -7.06 11.35
N ILE A 112 4.27 -6.01 10.59
CA ILE A 112 2.92 -5.43 10.41
C ILE A 112 2.43 -5.62 8.97
N ARG A 113 3.35 -5.51 8.00
CA ARG A 113 3.09 -5.67 6.58
C ARG A 113 4.00 -6.76 6.01
N MET A 114 3.44 -7.67 5.22
CA MET A 114 4.20 -8.70 4.51
C MET A 114 3.81 -8.70 3.04
N LYS A 115 4.82 -8.67 2.17
CA LYS A 115 4.68 -8.88 0.73
C LYS A 115 5.21 -10.25 0.36
N VAL A 116 4.43 -10.99 -0.41
CA VAL A 116 4.71 -12.37 -0.81
C VAL A 116 4.59 -12.47 -2.32
N VAL A 117 5.62 -13.00 -2.98
CA VAL A 117 5.63 -13.27 -4.41
C VAL A 117 5.64 -14.78 -4.62
N LEU A 118 4.57 -15.30 -5.23
CA LEU A 118 4.39 -16.70 -5.57
C LEU A 118 4.51 -16.83 -7.08
N ASP A 119 5.72 -17.14 -7.56
CA ASP A 119 6.01 -17.33 -8.98
C ASP A 119 6.39 -18.80 -9.25
N ALA A 120 5.52 -19.54 -9.94
CA ALA A 120 5.79 -20.95 -10.24
C ALA A 120 6.89 -21.14 -11.31
N ASN A 121 7.20 -20.09 -12.08
CA ASN A 121 8.23 -20.14 -13.12
C ASN A 121 9.62 -19.77 -12.56
N GLN A 122 9.70 -19.24 -11.34
CA GLN A 122 10.95 -18.83 -10.74
C GLN A 122 11.70 -20.03 -10.15
N PRO A 123 12.97 -20.26 -10.53
CA PRO A 123 13.80 -21.25 -9.84
C PRO A 123 13.99 -20.80 -8.39
N PHE A 124 13.77 -21.72 -7.45
CA PHE A 124 13.77 -21.41 -6.00
C PHE A 124 12.70 -20.39 -5.59
N GLY A 125 11.58 -20.35 -6.33
CA GLY A 125 10.38 -19.61 -5.96
C GLY A 125 9.86 -20.03 -4.58
N LEU A 126 9.16 -19.10 -3.94
CA LEU A 126 8.59 -19.34 -2.61
C LEU A 126 7.44 -20.37 -2.71
N SER A 127 7.55 -21.47 -1.97
CA SER A 127 6.47 -22.46 -1.88
C SER A 127 5.30 -21.96 -1.02
N GLN A 128 4.10 -22.49 -1.27
CA GLN A 128 2.90 -22.17 -0.48
C GLN A 128 3.07 -22.51 1.01
N ALA A 129 3.68 -23.66 1.32
CA ALA A 129 3.97 -24.05 2.70
C ALA A 129 4.91 -23.07 3.43
N CYS A 130 5.90 -22.51 2.72
CA CYS A 130 6.76 -21.47 3.28
C CYS A 130 5.99 -20.15 3.49
N PHE A 131 5.12 -19.79 2.54
CA PHE A 131 4.21 -18.65 2.68
C PHE A 131 3.34 -18.75 3.94
N THR A 132 2.64 -19.87 4.14
CA THR A 132 1.77 -20.05 5.32
C THR A 132 2.54 -20.03 6.64
N THR A 133 3.71 -20.69 6.66
CA THR A 133 4.58 -20.72 7.83
C THR A 133 5.05 -19.31 8.20
N ALA A 134 5.45 -18.50 7.22
CA ALA A 134 5.88 -17.13 7.45
C ALA A 134 4.76 -16.23 7.97
N VAL A 135 3.55 -16.33 7.38
CA VAL A 135 2.36 -15.60 7.83
C VAL A 135 2.02 -15.96 9.28
N ASN A 136 2.01 -17.26 9.61
CA ASN A 136 1.68 -17.74 10.95
C ASN A 136 2.75 -17.42 12.00
N ALA A 137 3.98 -17.14 11.60
CA ALA A 137 5.03 -16.68 12.49
C ALA A 137 4.82 -15.24 12.99
N CYS A 138 3.94 -14.46 12.35
CA CYS A 138 3.78 -13.03 12.57
C CYS A 138 2.40 -12.69 13.19
N PRO A 139 2.23 -12.73 14.52
CA PRO A 139 0.91 -12.57 15.14
C PRO A 139 0.30 -11.16 14.99
N ASN A 140 1.13 -10.14 14.76
CA ASN A 140 0.69 -8.76 14.58
C ASN A 140 0.59 -8.35 13.10
N LEU A 141 0.78 -9.29 12.17
CA LEU A 141 0.63 -9.03 10.74
C LEU A 141 -0.82 -8.63 10.46
N CYS A 142 -1.02 -7.44 9.88
CA CYS A 142 -2.36 -6.94 9.57
C CYS A 142 -2.54 -6.56 8.09
N GLU A 143 -1.45 -6.35 7.36
CA GLU A 143 -1.48 -6.08 5.92
C GLU A 143 -0.71 -7.16 5.17
N LEU A 144 -1.34 -7.76 4.17
CA LEU A 144 -0.74 -8.79 3.35
C LEU A 144 -0.84 -8.39 1.88
N GLU A 145 0.30 -8.35 1.19
CA GLU A 145 0.38 -8.24 -0.26
C GLU A 145 0.75 -9.61 -0.85
N VAL A 146 -0.10 -10.17 -1.70
CA VAL A 146 0.13 -11.44 -2.39
C VAL A 146 0.16 -11.16 -3.88
N ALA A 147 1.32 -11.42 -4.50
CA ALA A 147 1.50 -11.34 -5.94
C ALA A 147 1.71 -12.74 -6.52
N ILE A 148 0.85 -13.14 -7.46
CA ILE A 148 0.90 -14.45 -8.10
C ILE A 148 1.37 -14.28 -9.55
N TYR A 149 2.39 -15.05 -9.92
CA TYR A 149 2.97 -15.12 -11.26
C TYR A 149 3.11 -16.58 -11.70
N GLY A 150 3.16 -16.79 -13.01
CA GLY A 150 3.53 -18.07 -13.61
C GLY A 150 2.50 -19.18 -13.36
N HIS A 151 1.54 -19.36 -14.26
CA HIS A 151 0.66 -20.53 -14.27
C HIS A 151 0.26 -21.00 -15.69
N SER A 152 1.03 -20.63 -16.70
CA SER A 152 0.68 -20.86 -18.11
C SER A 152 1.64 -21.82 -18.80
N ASP A 153 1.54 -23.11 -18.46
CA ASP A 153 1.98 -24.17 -19.36
C ASP A 153 0.87 -25.21 -19.54
N GLN A 154 -0.30 -24.72 -19.96
CA GLN A 154 -1.47 -25.51 -20.34
C GLN A 154 -1.30 -26.15 -21.73
N THR A 155 -0.20 -26.86 -21.97
CA THR A 155 -0.12 -27.80 -23.10
C THR A 155 -0.98 -29.05 -22.87
N ARG A 156 -1.73 -29.13 -21.76
CA ARG A 156 -2.63 -30.24 -21.45
C ARG A 156 -3.97 -29.70 -20.97
N GLN A 157 -5.05 -30.12 -21.64
CA GLN A 157 -6.46 -29.83 -21.37
C GLN A 157 -6.97 -30.34 -20.00
N GLN A 158 -6.10 -30.55 -19.01
CA GLN A 158 -6.52 -30.94 -17.67
C GLN A 158 -6.89 -29.69 -16.88
N LEU A 159 -8.03 -29.75 -16.21
CA LEU A 159 -8.46 -28.76 -15.22
C LEU A 159 -7.28 -28.47 -14.30
N ALA A 160 -6.75 -27.24 -14.38
CA ALA A 160 -5.67 -26.82 -13.51
C ALA A 160 -6.17 -26.92 -12.05
N PRO A 161 -5.38 -27.50 -11.13
CA PRO A 161 -5.73 -27.49 -9.72
C PRO A 161 -5.83 -26.02 -9.24
N PRO A 162 -6.64 -25.73 -8.21
CA PRO A 162 -6.70 -24.40 -7.62
C PRO A 162 -5.31 -23.96 -7.18
N PHE A 163 -5.01 -22.66 -7.31
CA PHE A 163 -3.69 -22.16 -6.97
C PHE A 163 -3.33 -22.47 -5.51
N PHE A 164 -4.27 -22.33 -4.58
CA PHE A 164 -4.08 -22.66 -3.16
C PHE A 164 -4.72 -24.00 -2.81
N ASP A 165 -3.94 -24.90 -2.21
CA ASP A 165 -4.47 -26.17 -1.69
C ASP A 165 -5.20 -26.00 -0.35
N ASP A 166 -6.08 -26.94 0.00
CA ASP A 166 -6.87 -26.88 1.24
C ASP A 166 -5.98 -26.83 2.49
N THR A 167 -4.84 -27.52 2.46
CA THR A 167 -3.88 -27.52 3.58
C THR A 167 -3.27 -26.14 3.83
N THR A 168 -2.99 -25.41 2.77
CA THR A 168 -2.49 -24.03 2.79
C THR A 168 -3.56 -23.10 3.36
N LEU A 169 -4.80 -23.23 2.89
CA LEU A 169 -5.92 -22.42 3.37
C LEU A 169 -6.20 -22.68 4.85
N ASP A 170 -6.21 -23.95 5.28
CA ASP A 170 -6.38 -24.31 6.69
C ASP A 170 -5.27 -23.75 7.58
N ALA A 171 -4.01 -23.83 7.11
CA ALA A 171 -2.90 -23.22 7.83
C ALA A 171 -3.07 -21.70 7.97
N LEU A 172 -3.48 -20.99 6.92
CA LEU A 172 -3.69 -19.54 6.97
C LEU A 172 -4.84 -19.14 7.90
N ARG A 173 -5.89 -19.98 8.02
CA ARG A 173 -7.01 -19.74 8.95
C ARG A 173 -6.58 -19.73 10.42
N THR A 174 -5.51 -20.46 10.76
CA THR A 174 -4.92 -20.45 12.12
C THR A 174 -4.03 -19.23 12.37
N GLY A 175 -3.76 -18.45 11.33
CA GLY A 175 -2.85 -17.32 11.34
C GLY A 175 -3.42 -16.01 11.89
N PRO A 176 -2.71 -14.90 11.64
CA PRO A 176 -3.11 -13.57 12.10
C PRO A 176 -4.37 -13.06 11.37
N ARG A 177 -5.04 -12.10 12.01
CA ARG A 177 -6.26 -11.46 11.49
C ARG A 177 -5.90 -10.35 10.50
N ILE A 178 -5.80 -10.72 9.22
CA ILE A 178 -5.52 -9.77 8.13
C ILE A 178 -6.68 -8.79 7.96
N LYS A 179 -6.36 -7.48 7.97
CA LYS A 179 -7.30 -6.37 7.80
C LYS A 179 -7.17 -5.70 6.44
N SER A 180 -6.00 -5.78 5.82
CA SER A 180 -5.73 -5.23 4.49
C SER A 180 -5.11 -6.30 3.61
N LEU A 181 -5.69 -6.53 2.44
CA LEU A 181 -5.21 -7.48 1.44
C LEU A 181 -4.96 -6.75 0.13
N HIS A 182 -3.72 -6.80 -0.35
CA HIS A 182 -3.37 -6.38 -1.70
C HIS A 182 -3.09 -7.61 -2.54
N PHE A 183 -4.02 -7.94 -3.43
CA PHE A 183 -3.92 -9.09 -4.30
C PHE A 183 -3.53 -8.65 -5.72
N ASN A 184 -2.42 -9.16 -6.22
CA ASN A 184 -1.96 -8.95 -7.59
C ASN A 184 -1.91 -10.28 -8.32
N ASN A 185 -2.84 -10.48 -9.23
CA ASN A 185 -2.94 -11.70 -10.02
C ASN A 185 -2.39 -11.48 -11.42
N SER A 186 -1.16 -11.89 -11.68
CA SER A 186 -0.62 -11.90 -13.05
C SER A 186 -0.74 -13.27 -13.72
N ALA A 187 -1.47 -14.21 -13.10
CA ALA A 187 -1.80 -15.51 -13.67
C ALA A 187 -3.19 -15.49 -14.36
N ASP A 188 -3.45 -16.52 -15.16
CA ASP A 188 -4.71 -16.70 -15.90
C ASP A 188 -5.85 -17.30 -15.04
N ASP A 189 -5.64 -17.45 -13.72
CA ASP A 189 -6.64 -17.98 -12.80
C ASP A 189 -7.50 -16.84 -12.21
N GLU A 190 -8.63 -16.56 -12.84
CA GLU A 190 -9.60 -15.56 -12.39
C GLU A 190 -10.24 -15.89 -11.02
N ALA A 191 -10.07 -17.11 -10.49
CA ALA A 191 -10.66 -17.56 -9.24
C ALA A 191 -9.68 -17.57 -8.05
N ALA A 192 -8.39 -17.26 -8.27
CA ALA A 192 -7.34 -17.39 -7.25
C ALA A 192 -7.57 -16.54 -5.98
N ILE A 193 -8.33 -15.44 -6.06
CA ILE A 193 -8.58 -14.56 -4.91
C ILE A 193 -9.62 -15.12 -3.93
N PHE A 194 -10.61 -15.87 -4.40
CA PHE A 194 -11.77 -16.25 -3.57
C PHE A 194 -11.38 -17.11 -2.37
N PRO A 195 -10.51 -18.14 -2.51
CA PRO A 195 -10.07 -18.91 -1.36
C PRO A 195 -9.40 -18.05 -0.27
N LEU A 196 -8.67 -17.00 -0.66
CA LEU A 196 -8.04 -16.07 0.30
C LEU A 196 -9.06 -15.17 0.99
N LEU A 197 -10.08 -14.70 0.27
CA LEU A 197 -11.15 -13.90 0.85
C LEU A 197 -11.96 -14.69 1.89
N ASP A 198 -12.10 -16.00 1.71
CA ASP A 198 -12.76 -16.89 2.68
C ASP A 198 -11.94 -17.12 3.96
N VAL A 199 -10.62 -16.99 3.88
CA VAL A 199 -9.72 -17.18 5.04
C VAL A 199 -9.81 -16.01 6.02
N TRP A 200 -10.02 -14.77 5.54
CA TRP A 200 -9.95 -13.56 6.37
C TRP A 200 -11.26 -12.77 6.41
N PRO A 201 -12.24 -13.18 7.24
CA PRO A 201 -13.54 -12.50 7.37
C PRO A 201 -13.49 -11.16 8.12
N CYS A 202 -12.30 -10.65 8.45
CA CYS A 202 -12.10 -9.35 9.11
C CYS A 202 -11.48 -8.30 8.20
N LEU A 203 -11.47 -8.55 6.89
CA LEU A 203 -10.91 -7.67 5.89
C LEU A 203 -11.68 -6.35 5.81
N LYS A 204 -10.97 -5.23 5.92
CA LYS A 204 -11.49 -3.86 5.82
C LYS A 204 -11.02 -3.16 4.55
N SER A 205 -9.80 -3.43 4.12
CA SER A 205 -9.19 -2.84 2.94
C SER A 205 -8.83 -3.93 1.94
N LEU A 206 -9.24 -3.75 0.69
CA LEU A 206 -8.97 -4.68 -0.40
C LEU A 206 -8.46 -3.92 -1.62
N ALA A 207 -7.26 -4.29 -2.07
CA ALA A 207 -6.69 -3.82 -3.32
C ALA A 207 -6.55 -5.02 -4.28
N ILE A 208 -7.09 -4.90 -5.48
CA ILE A 208 -7.05 -5.95 -6.51
C ILE A 208 -6.35 -5.39 -7.74
N SER A 209 -5.40 -6.14 -8.28
CA SER A 209 -4.67 -5.78 -9.50
C SER A 209 -4.38 -7.00 -10.38
N GLY A 210 -4.09 -6.75 -11.66
CA GLY A 210 -3.80 -7.80 -12.64
C GLY A 210 -5.06 -8.35 -13.33
N THR A 211 -5.21 -9.66 -13.43
CA THR A 211 -6.37 -10.35 -14.00
C THR A 211 -7.60 -10.13 -13.10
N PRO A 212 -8.72 -9.59 -13.61
CA PRO A 212 -9.90 -9.32 -12.79
C PRO A 212 -10.52 -10.62 -12.27
N PRO A 213 -11.03 -10.63 -11.02
CA PRO A 213 -11.72 -11.79 -10.49
C PRO A 213 -13.02 -12.08 -11.24
N LYS A 214 -13.28 -13.36 -11.50
CA LYS A 214 -14.56 -13.83 -12.05
C LYS A 214 -15.28 -14.66 -11.01
N LEU A 215 -16.48 -14.22 -10.65
CA LEU A 215 -17.28 -14.86 -9.63
C LEU A 215 -17.57 -16.32 -10.04
N PRO A 216 -17.20 -17.33 -9.22
CA PRO A 216 -17.52 -18.72 -9.49
C PRO A 216 -19.04 -18.92 -9.56
N SER A 217 -19.52 -19.78 -10.46
CA SER A 217 -20.95 -20.07 -10.58
C SER A 217 -21.57 -20.62 -9.29
N THR A 218 -20.76 -21.20 -8.41
CA THR A 218 -21.17 -21.75 -7.11
C THR A 218 -21.46 -20.68 -6.06
N THR A 219 -20.88 -19.48 -6.18
CA THR A 219 -21.01 -18.40 -5.18
C THR A 219 -22.09 -17.37 -5.52
N LEU A 220 -22.85 -17.59 -6.60
CA LEU A 220 -23.88 -16.65 -7.08
C LEU A 220 -24.95 -16.31 -6.04
N HIS A 221 -25.16 -17.15 -5.03
CA HIS A 221 -26.20 -16.95 -4.01
C HIS A 221 -25.70 -16.42 -2.66
N ALA A 222 -24.40 -16.44 -2.41
CA ALA A 222 -23.83 -16.03 -1.12
C ALA A 222 -23.12 -14.68 -1.27
N SER A 223 -23.49 -13.68 -0.48
CA SER A 223 -22.78 -12.39 -0.42
C SER A 223 -21.44 -12.52 0.30
N PHE A 224 -20.45 -11.69 -0.05
CA PHE A 224 -19.21 -11.61 0.71
C PHE A 224 -19.51 -11.18 2.17
N PRO A 225 -19.09 -11.96 3.19
CA PRO A 225 -19.57 -11.79 4.56
C PRO A 225 -19.05 -10.51 5.25
N THR A 226 -18.03 -9.85 4.70
CA THR A 226 -17.35 -8.74 5.35
C THR A 226 -17.74 -7.40 4.75
N ALA A 227 -17.78 -6.37 5.60
CA ALA A 227 -18.02 -4.99 5.19
C ALA A 227 -16.67 -4.31 4.85
N ILE A 228 -16.45 -4.03 3.57
CA ILE A 228 -15.26 -3.34 3.07
C ILE A 228 -15.38 -1.84 3.34
N GLU A 229 -14.31 -1.26 3.86
CA GLU A 229 -14.14 0.18 4.14
C GLU A 229 -13.39 0.87 2.99
N GLU A 230 -12.43 0.17 2.38
CA GLU A 230 -11.57 0.69 1.32
C GLU A 230 -11.44 -0.32 0.17
N LEU A 231 -11.68 0.13 -1.06
CA LEU A 231 -11.54 -0.70 -2.26
C LEU A 231 -10.66 -0.01 -3.29
N ARG A 232 -9.63 -0.71 -3.76
CA ARG A 232 -8.77 -0.30 -4.87
C ARG A 232 -8.79 -1.31 -6.00
N ILE A 233 -8.97 -0.84 -7.23
CA ILE A 233 -9.06 -1.68 -8.43
C ILE A 233 -8.06 -1.18 -9.48
N ASN A 234 -7.11 -2.06 -9.85
CA ASN A 234 -6.14 -1.87 -10.92
C ASN A 234 -6.04 -3.14 -11.78
N CYS A 235 -7.18 -3.59 -12.31
CA CYS A 235 -7.27 -4.77 -13.16
C CYS A 235 -7.04 -4.42 -14.62
N GLN A 236 -6.35 -5.29 -15.38
CA GLN A 236 -6.02 -5.06 -16.79
C GLN A 236 -7.26 -4.90 -17.67
N SER A 237 -8.33 -5.62 -17.32
CA SER A 237 -9.66 -5.51 -17.90
C SER A 237 -10.68 -5.14 -16.81
N ALA A 238 -11.87 -4.75 -17.26
CA ALA A 238 -12.96 -4.32 -16.39
C ALA A 238 -13.42 -5.44 -15.44
N VAL A 239 -13.71 -5.09 -14.19
CA VAL A 239 -14.37 -6.02 -13.27
C VAL A 239 -15.86 -6.12 -13.61
N SER A 240 -16.45 -7.30 -13.40
CA SER A 240 -17.89 -7.49 -13.63
C SER A 240 -18.74 -6.80 -12.57
N ILE A 241 -19.94 -6.34 -12.95
CA ILE A 241 -20.90 -5.78 -11.99
C ILE A 241 -21.36 -6.81 -10.96
N ASP A 242 -21.46 -8.09 -11.34
CA ASP A 242 -21.88 -9.16 -10.43
C ASP A 242 -20.84 -9.39 -9.34
N PHE A 243 -19.56 -9.37 -9.69
CA PHE A 243 -18.47 -9.38 -8.71
C PHE A 243 -18.55 -8.19 -7.75
N MET A 244 -18.77 -6.98 -8.28
CA MET A 244 -18.88 -5.78 -7.45
C MET A 244 -20.08 -5.83 -6.50
N LYS A 245 -21.24 -6.30 -6.97
CA LYS A 245 -22.44 -6.52 -6.14
C LYS A 245 -22.19 -7.55 -5.05
N TRP A 246 -21.54 -8.64 -5.39
CA TRP A 246 -21.17 -9.70 -4.46
C TRP A 246 -20.23 -9.18 -3.36
N LEU A 247 -19.16 -8.48 -3.75
CA LEU A 247 -18.12 -7.98 -2.86
C LEU A 247 -18.63 -6.88 -1.92
N LEU A 248 -19.43 -5.94 -2.46
CA LEU A 248 -19.87 -4.75 -1.74
C LEU A 248 -21.24 -4.89 -1.08
N HIS A 249 -21.85 -6.07 -1.12
CA HIS A 249 -23.19 -6.32 -0.58
C HIS A 249 -23.36 -5.81 0.87
N ASN A 250 -22.40 -6.12 1.74
CA ASN A 250 -22.42 -5.72 3.15
C ASN A 250 -21.72 -4.38 3.42
N SER A 251 -21.32 -3.67 2.37
CA SER A 251 -20.47 -2.46 2.45
C SER A 251 -21.23 -1.15 2.25
N VAL A 252 -22.57 -1.19 2.27
CA VAL A 252 -23.45 -0.01 2.05
C VAL A 252 -23.15 1.13 3.04
N HIS A 253 -22.73 0.79 4.26
CA HIS A 253 -22.49 1.77 5.32
C HIS A 253 -21.01 1.93 5.70
N SER A 254 -20.13 1.06 5.20
CA SER A 254 -18.71 1.05 5.55
C SER A 254 -17.82 1.64 4.47
N LEU A 255 -18.17 1.48 3.19
CA LEU A 255 -17.30 1.90 2.09
C LEU A 255 -17.14 3.42 2.07
N HIS A 256 -15.94 3.88 2.40
CA HIS A 256 -15.60 5.30 2.43
C HIS A 256 -14.51 5.68 1.43
N THR A 257 -13.69 4.73 0.98
CA THR A 257 -12.61 4.97 0.00
C THR A 257 -12.79 4.06 -1.21
N LEU A 258 -12.82 4.67 -2.40
CA LEU A 258 -12.83 3.97 -3.69
C LEU A 258 -11.72 4.51 -4.58
N GLU A 259 -10.81 3.65 -5.00
CA GLU A 259 -9.72 3.97 -5.92
C GLU A 259 -9.79 3.11 -7.18
N LEU A 260 -10.05 3.75 -8.32
CA LEU A 260 -10.04 3.15 -9.64
C LEU A 260 -8.79 3.65 -10.37
N GLU A 261 -7.81 2.77 -10.60
CA GLU A 261 -6.58 3.15 -11.32
C GLU A 261 -6.72 3.00 -12.84
N ARG A 262 -7.76 2.31 -13.29
CA ARG A 262 -8.07 2.06 -14.70
C ARG A 262 -9.56 2.24 -14.95
N GLU A 263 -9.89 2.64 -16.17
CA GLU A 263 -11.26 2.96 -16.55
C GLU A 263 -12.17 1.73 -16.34
N GLN A 264 -13.27 1.93 -15.63
CA GLN A 264 -14.30 0.91 -15.41
C GLN A 264 -15.54 1.25 -16.23
N PRO A 265 -16.29 0.25 -16.69
CA PRO A 265 -17.57 0.48 -17.37
C PRO A 265 -18.50 1.33 -16.51
N MET A 266 -19.21 2.27 -17.13
CA MET A 266 -20.14 3.16 -16.41
C MET A 266 -21.17 2.39 -15.58
N ILE A 267 -21.63 1.22 -16.03
CA ILE A 267 -22.55 0.37 -15.25
C ILE A 267 -22.00 -0.02 -13.86
N VAL A 268 -20.68 -0.22 -13.74
CA VAL A 268 -20.03 -0.51 -12.45
C VAL A 268 -19.95 0.77 -11.61
N VAL A 269 -19.55 1.88 -12.22
CA VAL A 269 -19.43 3.18 -11.56
C VAL A 269 -20.78 3.65 -11.03
N ASP A 270 -21.83 3.58 -11.85
CA ASP A 270 -23.20 3.93 -11.49
C ASP A 270 -23.69 3.08 -10.33
N TYR A 271 -23.49 1.76 -10.37
CA TYR A 271 -23.84 0.88 -9.26
C TYR A 271 -23.18 1.32 -7.95
N VAL A 272 -21.86 1.55 -7.96
CA VAL A 272 -21.12 1.91 -6.75
C VAL A 272 -21.55 3.28 -6.22
N VAL A 273 -21.72 4.26 -7.10
CA VAL A 273 -22.14 5.61 -6.72
C VAL A 273 -23.58 5.64 -6.21
N GLU A 274 -24.50 4.91 -6.84
CA GLU A 274 -25.90 4.86 -6.41
C GLU A 274 -26.05 4.14 -5.06
N THR A 275 -25.26 3.09 -4.83
CA THR A 275 -25.38 2.26 -3.62
C THR A 275 -24.56 2.82 -2.45
N HIS A 276 -23.35 3.34 -2.72
CA HIS A 276 -22.37 3.71 -1.70
C HIS A 276 -21.98 5.20 -1.71
N GLY A 277 -22.38 5.97 -2.73
CA GLY A 277 -21.93 7.36 -2.93
C GLY A 277 -22.23 8.29 -1.76
N ALA A 278 -23.28 8.04 -0.99
CA ALA A 278 -23.62 8.83 0.20
C ALA A 278 -22.61 8.69 1.35
N LYS A 279 -21.83 7.60 1.39
CA LYS A 279 -20.82 7.31 2.43
C LYS A 279 -19.39 7.47 1.94
N LEU A 280 -19.17 7.50 0.63
CA LEU A 280 -17.86 7.76 0.04
C LEU A 280 -17.33 9.13 0.48
N ARG A 281 -16.13 9.10 1.07
CA ARG A 281 -15.35 10.27 1.48
C ARG A 281 -14.16 10.49 0.57
N SER A 282 -13.62 9.43 -0.03
CA SER A 282 -12.46 9.49 -0.89
C SER A 282 -12.73 8.75 -2.20
N LEU A 283 -12.55 9.46 -3.31
CA LEU A 283 -12.76 8.92 -4.65
C LEU A 283 -11.55 9.27 -5.52
N ALA A 284 -10.86 8.24 -5.98
CA ALA A 284 -9.82 8.36 -7.00
C ALA A 284 -10.30 7.67 -8.28
N ILE A 285 -10.31 8.41 -9.39
CA ILE A 285 -10.69 7.91 -10.71
C ILE A 285 -9.58 8.19 -11.73
N PRO A 286 -9.42 7.33 -12.75
CA PRO A 286 -8.36 7.50 -13.73
C PRO A 286 -8.65 8.71 -14.61
N ALA A 287 -9.91 8.89 -15.02
CA ALA A 287 -10.35 9.96 -15.90
C ALA A 287 -11.79 10.38 -15.60
N CYS A 288 -12.11 11.65 -15.88
CA CYS A 288 -13.46 12.21 -15.77
C CYS A 288 -13.82 12.94 -17.06
N THR A 289 -13.82 12.21 -18.18
CA THR A 289 -13.98 12.77 -19.54
C THR A 289 -15.43 12.82 -20.01
N THR A 290 -16.32 12.03 -19.41
CA THR A 290 -17.72 11.91 -19.82
C THR A 290 -18.67 12.69 -18.91
N HIS A 291 -19.81 13.13 -19.45
CA HIS A 291 -20.86 13.79 -18.68
C HIS A 291 -21.40 12.87 -17.56
N ASP A 292 -21.54 11.58 -17.85
CA ASP A 292 -22.10 10.61 -16.92
C ASP A 292 -21.15 10.36 -15.73
N MET A 293 -19.85 10.24 -15.97
CA MET A 293 -18.85 10.15 -14.91
C MET A 293 -18.86 11.40 -14.02
N ALA A 294 -18.90 12.60 -14.61
CA ALA A 294 -18.99 13.84 -13.81
C ALA A 294 -20.29 13.95 -13.02
N THR A 295 -21.38 13.40 -13.55
CA THR A 295 -22.66 13.31 -12.83
C THR A 295 -22.57 12.32 -11.67
N ALA A 296 -21.91 11.18 -11.88
CA ALA A 296 -21.67 10.17 -10.85
C ALA A 296 -20.81 10.73 -9.69
N VAL A 297 -19.70 11.43 -10.01
CA VAL A 297 -18.87 12.10 -8.98
C VAL A 297 -19.69 13.08 -8.13
N LYS A 298 -20.64 13.82 -8.74
CA LYS A 298 -21.50 14.76 -8.02
C LYS A 298 -22.54 14.11 -7.12
N LYS A 299 -22.96 12.88 -7.40
CA LYS A 299 -23.85 12.11 -6.52
C LYS A 299 -23.15 11.77 -5.19
N CYS A 300 -21.81 11.79 -5.13
CA CYS A 300 -21.03 11.59 -3.91
C CYS A 300 -21.00 12.86 -3.03
N VAL A 301 -22.13 13.18 -2.40
CA VAL A 301 -22.30 14.41 -1.59
C VAL A 301 -21.41 14.48 -0.34
N GLY A 302 -20.88 13.34 0.12
CA GLY A 302 -20.02 13.22 1.29
C GLY A 302 -18.52 13.29 1.00
N LEU A 303 -18.14 13.64 -0.23
CA LEU A 303 -16.77 13.55 -0.69
C LEU A 303 -15.87 14.61 -0.04
N ASP A 304 -14.86 14.14 0.71
CA ASP A 304 -13.81 14.94 1.34
C ASP A 304 -12.57 15.03 0.45
N GLU A 305 -12.32 14.00 -0.39
CA GLU A 305 -11.17 13.88 -1.28
C GLU A 305 -11.57 13.43 -2.69
N LEU A 306 -11.02 14.10 -3.70
CA LEU A 306 -11.19 13.73 -5.10
C LEU A 306 -9.83 13.70 -5.81
N ARG A 307 -9.49 12.59 -6.46
CA ARG A 307 -8.32 12.47 -7.34
C ARG A 307 -8.71 12.10 -8.75
N ILE A 308 -8.17 12.84 -9.72
CA ILE A 308 -8.35 12.60 -11.15
C ILE A 308 -6.98 12.57 -11.81
N GLU A 309 -6.59 11.41 -12.34
CA GLU A 309 -5.25 11.18 -12.90
C GLU A 309 -5.08 11.66 -14.35
N HIS A 310 -6.17 11.78 -15.10
CA HIS A 310 -6.14 12.20 -16.48
C HIS A 310 -6.22 13.74 -16.58
N PRO A 311 -5.36 14.39 -17.39
CA PRO A 311 -5.34 15.85 -17.50
C PRO A 311 -6.63 16.44 -18.10
N TRP A 312 -7.34 15.64 -18.89
CA TRP A 312 -8.52 16.07 -19.62
C TRP A 312 -9.76 15.74 -18.79
N VAL A 313 -10.44 16.79 -18.35
CA VAL A 313 -11.63 16.72 -17.51
C VAL A 313 -12.79 17.42 -18.21
N THR A 314 -13.97 16.81 -18.17
CA THR A 314 -15.16 17.37 -18.80
C THR A 314 -15.55 18.72 -18.17
N PRO A 315 -15.93 19.72 -18.98
CA PRO A 315 -16.40 21.01 -18.46
C PRO A 315 -17.56 20.91 -17.47
N VAL A 316 -18.32 19.82 -17.55
CA VAL A 316 -19.45 19.54 -16.66
C VAL A 316 -18.99 19.38 -15.22
N LEU A 317 -17.79 18.85 -14.96
CA LEU A 317 -17.28 18.65 -13.60
C LEU A 317 -17.06 19.98 -12.88
N PHE A 318 -16.84 21.08 -13.62
CA PHE A 318 -16.59 22.40 -13.04
C PHE A 318 -17.85 23.11 -12.52
N LYS A 319 -19.04 22.55 -12.79
CA LYS A 319 -20.27 22.90 -12.05
C LYS A 319 -20.15 22.33 -10.63
N PRO A 320 -20.72 22.99 -9.59
CA PRO A 320 -20.19 22.91 -8.21
C PRO A 320 -19.89 21.46 -7.79
N LEU A 321 -18.60 21.20 -7.58
CA LEU A 321 -18.11 20.02 -6.86
C LEU A 321 -18.73 19.99 -5.45
N PRO A 322 -18.73 18.83 -4.77
CA PRO A 322 -19.27 18.72 -3.42
C PRO A 322 -18.70 19.80 -2.49
N GLU A 323 -19.58 20.51 -1.76
CA GLU A 323 -19.21 21.64 -0.89
C GLU A 323 -18.23 21.24 0.22
N LYS A 324 -18.19 19.95 0.58
CA LYS A 324 -17.33 19.39 1.63
C LYS A 324 -15.92 19.04 1.16
N LEU A 325 -15.60 19.22 -0.12
CA LEU A 325 -14.33 18.78 -0.68
C LEU A 325 -13.15 19.53 -0.04
N THR A 326 -12.34 18.81 0.73
CA THR A 326 -11.17 19.37 1.45
C THR A 326 -9.86 19.15 0.71
N ARG A 327 -9.75 18.08 -0.08
CA ARG A 327 -8.54 17.74 -0.84
C ARG A 327 -8.87 17.43 -2.28
N LEU A 328 -8.14 18.04 -3.20
CA LEU A 328 -8.31 17.84 -4.64
C LEU A 328 -6.94 17.52 -5.24
N ALA A 329 -6.87 16.44 -6.00
CA ALA A 329 -5.67 16.05 -6.73
C ALA A 329 -6.01 15.92 -8.22
N ILE A 330 -5.34 16.69 -9.07
CA ILE A 330 -5.60 16.74 -10.52
C ILE A 330 -4.32 16.60 -11.31
N ALA A 331 -4.40 15.94 -12.45
CA ALA A 331 -3.38 16.04 -13.48
C ALA A 331 -3.64 17.24 -14.39
N LEU A 332 -2.56 17.85 -14.88
CA LEU A 332 -2.57 18.90 -15.90
C LEU A 332 -1.45 18.62 -16.90
N ASP A 333 -1.75 18.83 -18.18
CA ASP A 333 -0.78 18.91 -19.27
C ASP A 333 -0.76 20.34 -19.84
N GLN A 334 -0.02 20.55 -20.94
CA GLN A 334 0.12 21.85 -21.59
C GLN A 334 -1.21 22.40 -22.16
N ASP A 335 -2.16 21.53 -22.48
CA ASP A 335 -3.41 21.83 -23.19
C ASP A 335 -4.62 21.85 -22.23
N SER A 336 -4.39 21.54 -20.95
CA SER A 336 -5.42 21.45 -19.94
C SER A 336 -6.06 22.81 -19.66
N ALA A 337 -7.38 22.82 -19.45
CA ALA A 337 -8.07 24.04 -19.03
C ALA A 337 -7.83 24.29 -17.53
N VAL A 338 -6.95 25.24 -17.18
CA VAL A 338 -6.67 25.61 -15.77
C VAL A 338 -7.67 26.63 -15.21
N GLN A 339 -8.29 27.45 -16.06
CA GLN A 339 -9.26 28.46 -15.64
C GLN A 339 -10.42 27.92 -14.77
N PRO A 340 -11.02 26.75 -15.05
CA PRO A 340 -12.07 26.22 -14.21
C PRO A 340 -11.59 25.80 -12.80
N TRP A 341 -10.37 25.28 -12.69
CA TRP A 341 -9.76 24.96 -11.39
C TRP A 341 -9.43 26.23 -10.60
N LEU A 342 -8.96 27.29 -11.27
CA LEU A 342 -8.79 28.61 -10.68
C LEU A 342 -10.10 29.14 -10.09
N ASP A 343 -11.18 29.06 -10.85
CA ASP A 343 -12.49 29.54 -10.42
C ASP A 343 -13.04 28.70 -9.26
N PHE A 344 -12.77 27.39 -9.24
CA PHE A 344 -13.11 26.52 -8.13
C PHE A 344 -12.35 26.89 -6.86
N VAL A 345 -11.02 27.01 -6.91
CA VAL A 345 -10.18 27.42 -5.76
C VAL A 345 -10.64 28.77 -5.21
N ARG A 346 -10.96 29.72 -6.10
CA ARG A 346 -11.46 31.03 -5.70
C ARG A 346 -12.83 31.00 -5.03
N LYS A 347 -13.68 30.03 -5.30
CA LYS A 347 -15.03 29.94 -4.75
C LYS A 347 -15.13 29.01 -3.54
N SER A 348 -14.20 28.07 -3.41
CA SER A 348 -14.22 27.10 -2.31
C SER A 348 -13.81 27.75 -0.99
N GLU A 349 -14.58 27.46 0.06
CA GLU A 349 -14.28 27.83 1.45
C GLU A 349 -13.74 26.64 2.26
N THR A 350 -13.87 25.42 1.73
CA THR A 350 -13.56 24.17 2.44
C THR A 350 -12.30 23.49 1.92
N LEU A 351 -11.83 23.83 0.72
CA LEU A 351 -10.61 23.30 0.13
C LEU A 351 -9.40 23.70 0.97
N LYS A 352 -8.61 22.71 1.40
CA LYS A 352 -7.39 22.90 2.20
C LYS A 352 -6.13 22.58 1.41
N GLU A 353 -6.23 21.63 0.47
CA GLU A 353 -5.09 21.10 -0.25
C GLU A 353 -5.44 20.88 -1.72
N LEU A 354 -4.54 21.30 -2.60
CA LEU A 354 -4.57 21.06 -4.03
C LEU A 354 -3.25 20.43 -4.46
N THR A 355 -3.29 19.21 -4.98
CA THR A 355 -2.12 18.56 -5.56
C THR A 355 -2.25 18.53 -7.07
N VAL A 356 -1.23 19.03 -7.76
CA VAL A 356 -1.17 19.09 -9.21
C VAL A 356 -0.06 18.17 -9.71
N GLN A 357 -0.44 17.15 -10.48
CA GLN A 357 0.50 16.41 -11.29
C GLN A 357 0.70 17.12 -12.63
N VAL A 358 1.91 17.59 -12.91
CA VAL A 358 2.23 18.20 -14.21
C VAL A 358 2.77 17.13 -15.16
N TRP A 359 2.06 16.89 -16.25
CA TRP A 359 2.45 16.00 -17.33
C TRP A 359 3.32 16.75 -18.35
N GLY A 360 4.37 16.11 -18.82
CA GLY A 360 5.29 16.66 -19.83
C GLY A 360 6.59 17.20 -19.23
N SER A 361 7.68 17.05 -19.98
CA SER A 361 9.01 17.47 -19.55
C SER A 361 9.24 18.94 -19.90
N ASN A 362 9.33 19.78 -18.87
CA ASN A 362 9.94 21.12 -18.84
C ASN A 362 9.13 22.35 -19.26
N GLU A 363 7.95 22.21 -19.86
CA GLU A 363 7.10 23.38 -20.13
C GLU A 363 6.14 23.63 -18.95
N GLN A 364 6.36 24.74 -18.24
CA GLN A 364 5.41 25.19 -17.23
C GLN A 364 4.15 25.69 -17.94
N HIS A 365 3.02 25.06 -17.66
CA HIS A 365 1.72 25.56 -18.13
C HIS A 365 1.55 27.02 -17.69
N MET A 366 1.26 27.90 -18.66
CA MET A 366 1.23 29.36 -18.48
C MET A 366 0.33 29.87 -17.34
N GLN A 367 -0.66 29.07 -16.90
CA GLN A 367 -1.61 29.44 -15.86
C GLN A 367 -1.28 28.87 -14.48
N LEU A 368 -0.24 28.04 -14.33
CA LEU A 368 0.19 27.52 -13.02
C LEU A 368 0.58 28.63 -12.03
N PRO A 369 1.27 29.72 -12.42
CA PRO A 369 1.52 30.83 -11.51
C PRO A 369 0.24 31.49 -11.00
N ALA A 370 -0.78 31.61 -11.85
CA ALA A 370 -2.09 32.13 -11.44
C ALA A 370 -2.78 31.19 -10.44
N LEU A 371 -2.62 29.87 -10.61
CA LEU A 371 -3.16 28.86 -9.71
C LEU A 371 -2.48 28.89 -8.36
N ALA A 372 -1.15 29.00 -8.35
CA ALA A 372 -0.37 29.19 -7.13
C ALA A 372 -0.78 30.45 -6.37
N MET A 373 -0.95 31.58 -7.06
CA MET A 373 -1.43 32.82 -6.44
C MET A 373 -2.85 32.67 -5.88
N ALA A 374 -3.75 31.99 -6.60
CA ALA A 374 -5.12 31.75 -6.12
C ALA A 374 -5.15 30.87 -4.87
N CYS A 375 -4.33 29.81 -4.84
CA CYS A 375 -4.20 28.94 -3.67
C CYS A 375 -3.63 29.70 -2.47
N ALA A 376 -2.54 30.44 -2.66
CA ALA A 376 -1.92 31.25 -1.61
C ALA A 376 -2.89 32.30 -1.03
N PHE A 377 -3.66 32.99 -1.89
CA PHE A 377 -4.66 33.96 -1.44
C PHE A 377 -5.78 33.32 -0.62
N ARG A 378 -6.13 32.06 -0.91
CA ARG A 378 -7.16 31.30 -0.20
C ARG A 378 -6.65 30.48 0.98
N GLY A 379 -5.34 30.44 1.22
CA GLY A 379 -4.73 29.59 2.24
C GLY A 379 -4.77 28.09 1.91
N VAL A 380 -4.88 27.73 0.63
CA VAL A 380 -4.84 26.34 0.14
C VAL A 380 -3.38 25.94 -0.05
N VAL A 381 -2.98 24.81 0.51
CA VAL A 381 -1.66 24.21 0.29
C VAL A 381 -1.62 23.67 -1.14
N LEU A 382 -0.68 24.18 -1.94
CA LEU A 382 -0.47 23.72 -3.31
C LEU A 382 0.78 22.85 -3.36
N GLU A 383 0.60 21.58 -3.72
CA GLU A 383 1.69 20.65 -4.00
C GLU A 383 1.77 20.39 -5.50
N MET A 384 2.97 20.46 -6.06
CA MET A 384 3.20 20.14 -7.46
C MET A 384 4.17 18.97 -7.55
N THR A 385 3.85 17.98 -8.40
CA THR A 385 4.72 16.84 -8.64
C THR A 385 4.72 16.45 -10.12
N GLN A 386 5.83 15.90 -10.58
CA GLN A 386 5.91 15.22 -11.88
C GLN A 386 5.87 13.70 -11.72
N ASP A 387 6.07 13.20 -10.50
CA ASP A 387 6.09 11.77 -10.21
C ASP A 387 4.67 11.26 -9.93
N ILE A 388 4.17 10.39 -10.81
CA ILE A 388 2.87 9.72 -10.66
C ILE A 388 2.77 8.91 -9.36
N LYS A 389 3.89 8.37 -8.85
CA LYS A 389 3.91 7.60 -7.61
C LYS A 389 3.62 8.51 -6.42
N ILE A 390 4.24 9.69 -6.38
CA ILE A 390 3.97 10.72 -5.38
C ILE A 390 2.52 11.20 -5.51
N PHE A 391 2.07 11.48 -6.73
CA PHE A 391 0.69 11.89 -6.96
C PHE A 391 -0.34 10.86 -6.46
N ARG A 392 -0.07 9.57 -6.67
CA ARG A 392 -0.94 8.48 -6.19
C ARG A 392 -0.85 8.24 -4.68
N SER A 393 0.22 8.67 -4.00
CA SER A 393 0.33 8.54 -2.54
C SER A 393 -0.42 9.61 -1.77
N VAL A 394 -0.70 10.78 -2.36
CA VAL A 394 -1.36 11.93 -1.69
C VAL A 394 -2.70 11.59 -1.04
N VAL A 395 -3.48 10.69 -1.64
CA VAL A 395 -4.81 10.32 -1.13
C VAL A 395 -4.74 9.17 -0.12
N ARG A 396 -3.59 8.51 0.00
CA ARG A 396 -3.42 7.41 0.95
C ARG A 396 -3.18 8.00 2.32
N ARG A 397 -4.22 8.03 3.15
CA ARG A 397 -3.99 8.03 4.59
C ARG A 397 -3.26 6.74 4.91
N ASP A 398 -1.97 6.82 5.23
CA ASP A 398 -1.31 5.67 5.81
C ASP A 398 -2.12 5.28 7.06
N PRO A 399 -2.53 4.00 7.19
CA PRO A 399 -3.20 3.56 8.40
C PRO A 399 -2.28 3.92 9.55
N THR A 400 -2.79 4.67 10.53
CA THR A 400 -2.01 5.10 11.69
C THR A 400 -1.58 3.84 12.44
N THR A 401 -0.39 3.33 12.15
CA THR A 401 0.17 2.17 12.83
C THR A 401 0.57 2.60 14.24
N PRO A 402 0.08 1.93 15.30
CA PRO A 402 0.55 2.21 16.64
C PRO A 402 2.07 2.03 16.71
N SER A 403 2.77 2.99 17.31
CA SER A 403 4.22 2.91 17.52
C SER A 403 4.54 1.62 18.29
N PRO A 404 5.60 0.85 17.91
CA PRO A 404 5.93 -0.40 18.60
C PRO A 404 6.43 -0.14 20.02
N PHE A 405 6.81 1.10 20.32
CA PHE A 405 7.25 1.58 21.63
C PHE A 405 6.10 2.16 22.45
N THR A 406 4.88 2.19 21.90
CA THR A 406 3.69 2.55 22.68
C THR A 406 3.45 1.43 23.70
N ARG A 407 3.77 1.69 24.97
CA ARG A 407 3.43 0.77 26.06
C ARG A 407 1.93 0.55 26.01
N LYS A 408 1.49 -0.68 25.76
CA LYS A 408 0.09 -1.06 25.96
C LYS A 408 -0.23 -0.68 27.41
N ALA A 409 -1.18 0.25 27.59
CA ALA A 409 -1.68 0.53 28.92
C ALA A 409 -2.12 -0.81 29.53
N PRO A 410 -1.77 -1.10 30.79
CA PRO A 410 -2.29 -2.29 31.44
C PRO A 410 -3.81 -2.23 31.32
N ILE A 411 -4.38 -3.30 30.77
CA ILE A 411 -5.83 -3.48 30.72
C ILE A 411 -6.23 -3.61 32.18
N GLU A 412 -6.79 -2.54 32.75
CA GLU A 412 -7.48 -2.63 34.04
C GLU A 412 -8.69 -3.52 33.81
N GLU A 413 -8.63 -4.75 34.34
CA GLU A 413 -9.73 -5.71 34.41
C GLU A 413 -10.78 -5.29 35.44
#